data_AF-A0A011R8J0-F1
#
_entry.id   AF-A0A011R8J0-F1
#
_cell.length_a   1.000
_cell.length_b   1.000
_cell.length_c   1.000
_cell.angle_alpha   90.00
_cell.angle_beta   90.00
_cell.angle_gamma   90.00
#
_symmetry.space_group_name_H-M   'P 1'
#
loop_
_entity.id
_entity.type
_entity.pdbx_description
1 polymer ?
#
loop_
_entity_poly.entity_id
_entity_poly.type
_entity_poly.pdbx_seq_one_letter_code
_entity_poly.pdbx_strand_id
1 'polypeptide(L)'
;MPLRAPTPCRHPGCGAVLTSPGYCDAHRAGQHRDYGRARRGFDTELGFYQSAKWRAVRAALLRAHPVCQLCAARGLLVPAKVVDHVLPIKDGGARYDESNLECICTRCHNAKTARETAGRRPTTP
;
A
#
# COMPACT_ATOMS: atom_id res chain seq x y z
N MET A 1 -27.35 -7.70 -31.43
CA MET A 1 -27.48 -6.33 -30.89
C MET A 1 -26.36 -6.10 -29.89
N PRO A 2 -25.69 -4.92 -29.87
CA PRO A 2 -24.65 -4.65 -28.88
C PRO A 2 -25.25 -4.69 -27.48
N LEU A 3 -24.59 -5.39 -26.56
CA LEU A 3 -25.10 -5.63 -25.21
C LEU A 3 -25.19 -4.34 -24.37
N ARG A 4 -24.53 -3.25 -24.78
CA ARG A 4 -24.45 -1.96 -24.07
C ARG A 4 -24.27 -0.81 -25.07
N ALA A 5 -24.75 0.37 -24.69
CA ALA A 5 -24.49 1.59 -25.43
C ALA A 5 -22.98 1.93 -25.38
N PRO A 6 -22.38 2.40 -26.49
CA PRO A 6 -21.01 2.90 -26.49
C PRO A 6 -20.86 4.09 -25.53
N THR A 7 -19.72 4.19 -24.86
CA THR A 7 -19.43 5.26 -23.90
C THR A 7 -18.29 6.14 -24.38
N PRO A 8 -18.34 7.46 -24.16
CA PRO A 8 -17.21 8.33 -24.47
C PRO A 8 -16.00 8.02 -23.58
N CYS A 9 -14.81 8.30 -24.10
CA CYS A 9 -13.57 8.29 -23.34
C CYS A 9 -13.64 9.29 -22.18
N ARG A 10 -13.17 8.89 -21.00
CA ARG A 10 -13.22 9.72 -19.78
C ARG A 10 -12.18 10.84 -19.72
N HIS A 11 -11.29 10.95 -20.72
CA HIS A 11 -10.30 12.02 -20.76
C HIS A 11 -10.98 13.35 -21.17
N PRO A 12 -10.78 14.45 -20.42
CA PRO A 12 -11.36 15.75 -20.78
C PRO A 12 -11.04 16.14 -22.23
N GLY A 13 -12.06 16.56 -22.99
CA GLY A 13 -11.91 16.97 -24.39
C GLY A 13 -11.69 15.84 -25.40
N CYS A 14 -11.69 14.56 -24.99
CA CYS A 14 -11.55 13.43 -25.90
C CYS A 14 -12.93 12.95 -26.40
N GLY A 15 -13.15 12.99 -27.72
CA GLY A 15 -14.38 12.52 -28.37
C GLY A 15 -14.41 11.04 -28.74
N ALA A 16 -13.41 10.24 -28.32
CA ALA A 16 -13.35 8.83 -28.70
C ALA A 16 -14.51 8.03 -28.07
N VAL A 17 -15.17 7.19 -28.86
CA VAL A 17 -16.30 6.36 -28.43
C VAL A 17 -15.83 4.91 -28.25
N LEU A 18 -16.10 4.34 -27.08
CA LEU A 18 -15.61 3.05 -26.64
C LEU A 18 -16.75 2.04 -26.50
N THR A 19 -16.46 0.76 -26.75
CA THR A 19 -17.38 -0.35 -26.50
C THR A 19 -17.51 -0.71 -25.02
N SER A 20 -16.62 -0.18 -24.17
CA SER A 20 -16.62 -0.38 -22.72
C SER A 20 -16.24 0.91 -21.99
N PRO A 21 -16.78 1.16 -20.79
CA PRO A 21 -16.44 2.35 -20.00
C PRO A 21 -14.94 2.41 -19.70
N GLY A 22 -14.29 3.54 -20.01
CA GLY A 22 -12.88 3.71 -19.70
C GLY A 22 -12.17 4.80 -20.51
N TYR A 23 -10.91 4.55 -20.82
CA TYR A 23 -10.04 5.42 -21.61
C TYR A 23 -9.70 4.72 -22.94
N CYS A 24 -9.62 5.50 -24.03
CA CYS A 24 -9.12 4.99 -25.30
C CYS A 24 -7.63 4.63 -25.20
N ASP A 25 -7.08 3.91 -26.17
CA ASP A 25 -5.69 3.43 -26.10
C ASP A 25 -4.66 4.58 -26.01
N ALA A 26 -4.96 5.74 -26.59
CA ALA A 26 -4.16 6.95 -26.43
C ALA A 26 -4.14 7.49 -24.98
N HIS A 27 -5.22 7.32 -24.21
CA HIS A 27 -5.36 7.85 -22.85
C HIS A 27 -5.23 6.78 -21.75
N ARG A 28 -5.19 5.50 -22.11
CA ARG A 28 -5.03 4.37 -21.17
C ARG A 28 -3.69 4.42 -20.44
N ALA A 29 -2.63 4.85 -21.12
CA ALA A 29 -1.26 4.87 -20.60
C ALA A 29 -0.97 6.04 -19.64
N GLY A 30 -1.66 7.17 -19.76
CA GLY A 30 -1.41 8.37 -18.94
C GLY A 30 -1.91 8.24 -17.50
N GLN A 31 -3.11 7.70 -17.31
CA GLN A 31 -3.74 7.59 -15.99
C GLN A 31 -2.99 6.70 -14.98
N HIS A 32 -2.38 5.60 -15.44
CA HIS A 32 -1.55 4.77 -14.56
C HIS A 32 -0.27 5.47 -14.11
N ARG A 33 0.26 6.40 -14.92
CA ARG A 33 1.50 7.13 -14.59
C ARG A 33 1.25 8.20 -13.53
N ASP A 34 0.11 8.86 -13.57
CA ASP A 34 -0.21 9.96 -12.65
C ASP A 34 -0.52 9.47 -11.23
N TYR A 35 -1.26 8.36 -11.09
CA TYR A 35 -1.50 7.75 -9.78
C TYR A 35 -0.20 7.31 -9.08
N GLY A 36 0.74 6.74 -9.84
CA GLY A 36 2.05 6.33 -9.31
C GLY A 36 3.00 7.49 -9.05
N ARG A 37 2.90 8.60 -9.80
CA ARG A 37 3.73 9.81 -9.61
C ARG A 37 3.27 10.63 -8.41
N ALA A 38 1.96 10.84 -8.25
CA ALA A 38 1.39 11.58 -7.13
C ALA A 38 1.74 10.94 -5.77
N ARG A 39 1.82 9.60 -5.69
CA ARG A 39 2.26 8.90 -4.47
C ARG A 39 3.77 8.95 -4.23
N ARG A 40 4.59 9.06 -5.29
CA ARG A 40 6.06 9.03 -5.18
C ARG A 40 6.68 10.38 -4.80
N GLY A 41 5.98 11.49 -5.01
CA GLY A 41 6.48 12.82 -4.70
C GLY A 41 6.37 13.25 -3.24
N PHE A 42 5.66 12.51 -2.38
CA PHE A 42 5.26 12.98 -1.04
C PHE A 42 5.64 12.06 0.13
N ASP A 43 6.17 10.86 -0.13
CA ASP A 43 6.56 9.91 0.93
C ASP A 43 8.03 10.08 1.29
N THR A 44 8.28 10.89 2.33
CA THR A 44 9.62 11.15 2.88
C THR A 44 10.33 9.89 3.36
N GLU A 45 9.59 8.80 3.65
CA GLU A 45 10.16 7.55 4.16
C GLU A 45 10.51 6.54 3.04
N LEU A 46 10.21 6.85 1.78
CA LEU A 46 10.50 5.93 0.66
C LEU A 46 11.98 5.56 0.57
N GLY A 47 12.88 6.53 0.80
CA GLY A 47 14.32 6.30 0.82
C GLY A 47 14.76 5.36 1.94
N PHE A 48 14.12 5.44 3.10
CA PHE A 48 14.37 4.53 4.22
C PHE A 48 14.00 3.08 3.87
N TYR A 49 12.79 2.85 3.36
CA TYR A 49 12.33 1.51 2.99
C TYR A 49 13.10 0.92 1.79
N GLN A 50 13.74 1.75 0.97
CA GLN A 50 14.63 1.31 -0.10
C GLN A 50 16.08 1.11 0.36
N SER A 51 16.45 1.54 1.57
CA SER A 51 17.83 1.45 2.06
C SER A 51 18.32 -0.01 2.17
N ALA A 52 19.62 -0.20 1.95
CA ALA A 52 20.24 -1.53 2.09
C ALA A 52 20.11 -2.07 3.52
N LYS A 53 20.26 -1.19 4.51
CA LYS A 53 20.12 -1.52 5.93
C LYS A 53 18.73 -2.06 6.24
N TRP A 54 17.66 -1.37 5.81
CA TRP A 54 16.30 -1.85 6.02
C TRP A 54 16.05 -3.19 5.34
N ARG A 55 16.51 -3.37 4.09
CA ARG A 55 16.37 -4.64 3.37
C ARG A 55 17.04 -5.80 4.10
N ALA A 56 18.21 -5.58 4.69
CA ALA A 56 18.92 -6.59 5.48
C ALA A 56 18.16 -6.94 6.77
N VAL A 57 17.74 -5.93 7.55
CA VAL A 57 16.95 -6.12 8.79
C VAL A 57 15.65 -6.85 8.49
N ARG A 58 14.90 -6.40 7.48
CA ARG A 58 13.65 -7.03 7.04
C ARG A 58 13.85 -8.51 6.69
N ALA A 59 14.92 -8.84 5.96
CA ALA A 59 15.20 -10.21 5.57
C ALA A 59 15.57 -11.09 6.78
N ALA A 60 16.32 -10.55 7.74
CA ALA A 60 16.66 -11.26 8.97
C ALA A 60 15.41 -11.55 9.83
N LEU A 61 14.57 -10.53 10.05
CA LEU A 61 13.35 -10.67 10.84
C LEU A 61 12.35 -11.66 10.23
N LEU A 62 12.14 -11.63 8.91
CA LEU A 62 11.24 -12.60 8.26
C LEU A 62 11.76 -14.05 8.30
N ARG A 63 13.09 -14.25 8.40
CA ARG A 63 13.67 -15.58 8.62
C ARG A 63 13.49 -16.04 10.06
N ALA A 64 13.68 -15.15 11.03
CA ALA A 64 13.53 -15.44 12.46
C ALA A 64 12.07 -15.64 12.86
N HIS A 65 11.15 -14.91 12.22
CA HIS A 65 9.72 -14.92 12.50
C HIS A 65 8.93 -15.24 11.21
N PRO A 66 8.95 -16.50 10.74
CA PRO A 66 8.30 -16.90 9.48
C PRO A 66 6.77 -16.89 9.56
N VAL A 67 6.20 -16.81 10.77
CA VAL A 67 4.75 -16.79 11.02
C VAL A 67 4.32 -15.40 11.45
N CYS A 68 3.17 -14.96 10.95
CA CYS A 68 2.52 -13.71 11.33
C CYS A 68 2.22 -13.70 12.83
N GLN A 69 2.86 -12.78 13.56
CA GLN A 69 2.75 -12.69 15.02
C GLN A 69 1.30 -12.40 15.47
N LEU A 70 0.58 -11.54 14.75
CA LEU A 70 -0.83 -11.23 15.02
C LEU A 70 -1.79 -12.41 14.74
N CYS A 71 -1.45 -13.29 13.79
CA CYS A 71 -2.22 -14.50 13.53
C CYS A 71 -1.88 -15.58 14.57
N ALA A 72 -0.60 -15.73 14.91
CA ALA A 72 -0.13 -16.66 15.93
C ALA A 72 -0.78 -16.39 17.29
N ALA A 73 -0.92 -15.11 17.68
CA ALA A 73 -1.65 -14.69 18.88
C ALA A 73 -3.13 -15.10 18.90
N ARG A 74 -3.71 -15.46 17.74
CA ARG A 74 -5.08 -15.96 17.57
C ARG A 74 -5.13 -17.48 17.33
N GLY A 75 -4.01 -18.19 17.50
CA GLY A 75 -3.89 -19.62 17.23
C GLY A 75 -3.83 -19.99 15.74
N LEU A 76 -3.53 -19.04 14.85
CA LEU A 76 -3.48 -19.25 13.40
C LEU A 76 -2.04 -19.26 12.87
N LEU A 77 -1.70 -20.29 12.09
CA LEU A 77 -0.41 -20.40 11.40
C LEU A 77 -0.50 -19.79 9.99
N VAL A 78 -0.18 -18.51 9.88
CA VAL A 78 -0.18 -17.78 8.60
C VAL A 78 1.23 -17.25 8.33
N PRO A 79 1.81 -17.44 7.13
CA PRO A 79 3.13 -16.91 6.82
C PRO A 79 3.23 -15.38 6.94
N ALA A 80 4.27 -14.90 7.60
CA ALA A 80 4.63 -13.48 7.58
C ALA A 80 5.16 -13.09 6.19
N LYS A 81 4.80 -11.90 5.73
CA LYS A 81 5.24 -11.36 4.42
C LYS A 81 5.76 -9.93 4.53
N VAL A 82 5.42 -9.23 5.61
CA VAL A 82 5.73 -7.83 5.83
C VAL A 82 6.34 -7.70 7.22
N VAL A 83 7.35 -6.84 7.33
CA VAL A 83 7.83 -6.33 8.62
C VAL A 83 7.28 -4.94 8.74
N ASP A 84 6.53 -4.69 9.80
CA ASP A 84 5.81 -3.46 10.04
C ASP A 84 6.26 -2.81 11.35
N HIS A 85 6.19 -1.49 11.43
CA HIS A 85 6.55 -0.76 12.65
C HIS A 85 5.38 -0.74 13.63
N VAL A 86 5.53 -1.28 14.84
CA VAL A 86 4.46 -1.32 15.87
C VAL A 86 3.93 0.09 16.14
N LEU A 87 4.81 1.04 16.46
CA LEU A 87 4.58 2.47 16.41
C LEU A 87 5.10 3.01 15.06
N PRO A 88 4.26 3.64 14.22
CA PRO A 88 4.69 4.18 12.95
C PRO A 88 5.85 5.18 13.08
N ILE A 89 6.78 5.20 12.12
CA ILE A 89 7.93 6.13 12.10
C ILE A 89 7.45 7.59 12.19
N LYS A 90 6.38 7.93 11.44
CA LYS A 90 5.75 9.26 11.42
C LYS A 90 5.21 9.72 12.79
N ASP A 91 5.00 8.77 13.71
CA ASP A 91 4.49 8.98 15.06
C ASP A 91 5.59 8.80 16.12
N GLY A 92 6.88 8.80 15.71
CA GLY A 92 8.03 8.70 16.61
C GLY A 92 8.57 7.29 16.81
N GLY A 93 8.07 6.30 16.07
CA GLY A 93 8.55 4.93 16.13
C GLY A 93 10.03 4.75 15.81
N ALA A 94 10.72 3.94 16.60
CA ALA A 94 12.11 3.58 16.36
C ALA A 94 12.23 2.78 15.04
N ARG A 95 13.14 3.19 14.16
CA ARG A 95 13.25 2.65 12.79
C ARG A 95 13.78 1.21 12.74
N TYR A 96 14.68 0.86 13.65
CA TYR A 96 15.46 -0.38 13.63
C TYR A 96 15.41 -1.15 14.95
N ASP A 97 14.63 -0.68 15.93
CA ASP A 97 14.48 -1.39 17.20
C ASP A 97 13.57 -2.59 16.97
N GLU A 98 14.06 -3.80 17.28
CA GLU A 98 13.31 -5.03 17.11
C GLU A 98 12.01 -5.04 17.94
N SER A 99 11.98 -4.36 19.09
CA SER A 99 10.76 -4.21 19.89
C SER A 99 9.68 -3.38 19.20
N ASN A 100 10.07 -2.53 18.24
CA ASN A 100 9.16 -1.75 17.42
C ASN A 100 8.89 -2.39 16.04
N LEU A 101 9.36 -3.62 15.79
CA LEU A 101 9.19 -4.30 14.51
C LEU A 101 8.41 -5.60 14.68
N GLU A 102 7.33 -5.75 13.92
CA GLU A 102 6.50 -6.96 13.94
C GLU A 102 6.44 -7.63 12.57
N CYS A 103 6.57 -8.97 12.54
CA CYS A 103 6.45 -9.77 11.33
C CYS A 103 5.00 -10.23 11.15
N ILE A 104 4.32 -9.72 10.12
CA ILE A 104 2.88 -9.93 9.92
C ILE A 104 2.54 -10.32 8.48
N CYS A 105 1.36 -10.92 8.29
CA CYS A 105 0.82 -11.22 6.98
C CYS A 105 0.22 -9.96 6.33
N THR A 106 0.12 -9.95 5.01
CA THR A 106 -0.42 -8.81 4.25
C THR A 106 -1.83 -8.40 4.70
N ARG A 107 -2.68 -9.36 5.09
CA ARG A 107 -4.03 -9.07 5.58
C ARG A 107 -4.01 -8.28 6.90
N CYS A 108 -3.17 -8.71 7.86
CA CYS A 108 -3.03 -8.01 9.13
C CYS A 108 -2.42 -6.62 8.95
N HIS A 109 -1.39 -6.51 8.10
CA HIS A 109 -0.78 -5.23 7.75
C HIS A 109 -1.83 -4.25 7.20
N ASN A 110 -2.61 -4.65 6.18
CA ASN A 110 -3.63 -3.79 5.59
C ASN A 110 -4.70 -3.36 6.61
N ALA A 111 -5.10 -4.27 7.52
CA ALA A 111 -6.04 -3.96 8.58
C ALA A 111 -5.48 -2.93 9.57
N LYS A 112 -4.18 -3.02 9.91
CA LYS A 112 -3.49 -2.04 10.75
C LYS A 112 -3.39 -0.68 10.06
N THR A 113 -2.91 -0.63 8.81
CA THR A 113 -2.85 0.61 8.03
C THR A 113 -4.21 1.30 7.93
N ALA A 114 -5.30 0.54 7.74
CA ALA A 114 -6.64 1.10 7.70
C ALA A 114 -7.06 1.74 9.03
N ARG A 115 -6.74 1.10 10.17
CA ARG A 115 -7.03 1.65 11.52
C ARG A 115 -6.25 2.93 11.80
N GLU A 116 -4.96 2.94 11.48
CA GLU A 116 -4.09 4.11 11.65
C GLU A 116 -4.53 5.29 10.77
N THR A 117 -4.95 5.00 9.53
CA THR A 117 -5.44 6.03 8.61
C THR A 117 -6.79 6.59 9.08
N ALA A 118 -7.69 5.74 9.58
CA ALA A 118 -8.97 6.17 10.13
C ALA A 118 -8.78 7.10 11.34
N GLY A 119 -7.83 6.79 12.24
CA GLY A 119 -7.50 7.63 13.40
C GLY A 119 -6.86 8.98 13.05
N ARG A 120 -6.35 9.15 11.82
CA ARG A 120 -5.73 10.40 11.35
C ARG A 120 -6.66 11.28 10.51
N ARG A 121 -7.91 10.87 10.26
CA ARG A 121 -8.86 11.78 9.58
C ARG A 121 -9.10 12.98 10.49
N PRO A 122 -8.83 14.23 10.04
CA PRO A 122 -9.17 15.39 10.83
C PRO A 122 -10.68 15.37 11.06
N THR A 123 -11.08 15.41 12.33
CA THR A 123 -12.47 15.72 12.69
C THR A 123 -12.69 17.15 12.23
N THR A 124 -13.31 17.32 11.06
CA THR A 124 -13.75 18.64 10.60
C THR A 124 -14.76 19.17 11.63
N PRO A 125 -14.54 20.37 12.22
CA PRO A 125 -15.51 20.99 13.11
C PRO A 125 -16.82 21.33 12.38
#